data_AF-A0A060CAA0-F1
#
_entry.id   AF-A0A060CAA0-F1
#
_cell.length_a   1.000
_cell.length_b   1.000
_cell.length_c   1.000
_cell.angle_alpha   90.00
_cell.angle_beta   90.00
_cell.angle_gamma   90.00
#
_symmetry.space_group_name_H-M   'P 1'
#
loop_
_entity.id
_entity.type
_entity.pdbx_description
1 polymer ?
#
loop_
_entity_poly.entity_id
_entity_poly.type
_entity_poly.pdbx_seq_one_letter_code
_entity_poly.pdbx_strand_id
1 'polypeptide(L)'
;PSAARGTTLYDWPEEERRGFRFWKERIKFASSRYDLLRLNQFSDFYQYLAIPYGAEDPDEGWWQEGPGNRLFAALEQSLKQPLQLIADDYGIAPGAAGIPAEQTAWPSYGLRLLQAGFSEGPSSGQLPHQCAGHTCACSSTADSNTLLGWIWEADEER
;
A
#
# COMPACT_ATOMS: atom_id res chain seq x y z
N PRO A 1 -9.64 -16.32 2.38
CA PRO A 1 -10.67 -15.78 1.46
C PRO A 1 -10.30 -14.35 1.06
N SER A 2 -9.85 -14.14 -0.19
CA SER A 2 -9.66 -12.77 -0.68
C SER A 2 -11.04 -12.13 -0.79
N ALA A 3 -11.31 -11.10 0.01
CA ALA A 3 -12.60 -10.41 -0.07
C ALA A 3 -12.58 -9.56 -1.35
N ALA A 4 -13.43 -9.90 -2.33
CA ALA A 4 -13.67 -9.02 -3.46
C ALA A 4 -14.20 -7.67 -2.95
N ARG A 5 -13.45 -6.59 -3.16
CA ARG A 5 -13.79 -5.25 -2.62
C ARG A 5 -14.97 -4.57 -3.33
N GLY A 6 -15.45 -5.15 -4.45
CA GLY A 6 -16.58 -4.63 -5.22
C GLY A 6 -16.35 -3.25 -5.85
N THR A 7 -15.10 -2.79 -5.93
CA THR A 7 -14.74 -1.50 -6.54
C THR A 7 -14.41 -1.65 -8.01
N THR A 8 -14.80 -0.67 -8.82
CA THR A 8 -14.33 -0.56 -10.22
C THR A 8 -12.83 -0.32 -10.26
N LEU A 9 -12.14 -0.99 -11.19
CA LEU A 9 -10.71 -0.85 -11.40
C LEU A 9 -10.40 0.35 -12.32
N TYR A 10 -9.19 0.89 -12.21
CA TYR A 10 -8.72 1.92 -13.13
C TYR A 10 -8.34 1.29 -14.47
N ASP A 11 -8.69 1.97 -15.56
CA ASP A 11 -8.12 1.69 -16.88
C ASP A 11 -6.71 2.31 -16.96
N TRP A 12 -5.72 1.59 -16.44
CA TRP A 12 -4.34 2.07 -16.40
C TRP A 12 -3.72 2.36 -17.77
N PRO A 13 -3.95 1.52 -18.81
CA PRO A 13 -3.51 1.86 -20.18
C PRO A 13 -4.05 3.20 -20.68
N GLU A 14 -5.34 3.48 -20.47
CA GLU A 14 -5.94 4.76 -20.89
C GLU A 14 -5.42 5.94 -20.04
N GLU A 15 -5.27 5.75 -18.73
CA GLU A 15 -4.69 6.77 -17.86
C GLU A 15 -3.25 7.10 -18.25
N GLU A 16 -2.43 6.10 -18.55
CA GLU A 16 -1.06 6.29 -19.03
C GLU A 16 -1.04 7.05 -20.36
N ARG A 17 -1.91 6.69 -21.32
CA ARG A 17 -2.06 7.39 -22.60
C ARG A 17 -2.44 8.86 -22.40
N ARG A 18 -3.20 9.17 -21.35
CA ARG A 18 -3.57 10.54 -20.92
C ARG A 18 -2.52 11.21 -20.04
N GLY A 19 -1.37 10.57 -19.81
CA GLY A 19 -0.29 11.09 -18.98
C GLY A 19 -0.62 11.11 -17.49
N PHE A 20 -1.42 10.16 -17.01
CA PHE A 20 -1.90 9.99 -15.64
C PHE A 20 -2.65 11.21 -15.10
N ARG A 21 -3.47 11.84 -15.95
CA ARG A 21 -4.13 13.12 -15.63
C ARG A 21 -4.97 13.06 -14.36
N PHE A 22 -5.80 12.02 -14.20
CA PHE A 22 -6.66 11.89 -13.03
C PHE A 22 -5.83 11.82 -11.75
N TRP A 23 -4.79 10.99 -11.74
CA TRP A 23 -3.94 10.81 -10.57
C TRP A 23 -3.11 12.05 -10.25
N LYS A 24 -2.60 12.77 -11.25
CA LYS A 24 -1.93 14.06 -11.05
C LYS A 24 -2.85 15.08 -10.38
N GLU A 25 -4.08 15.22 -10.87
CA GLU A 25 -5.08 16.13 -10.29
C GLU A 25 -5.46 15.70 -8.86
N ARG A 26 -5.68 14.40 -8.62
CA ARG A 26 -6.00 13.84 -7.31
C ARG A 26 -4.90 14.09 -6.29
N ILE A 27 -3.65 13.78 -6.63
CA ILE A 27 -2.51 13.95 -5.72
C ILE A 27 -2.24 15.44 -5.48
N LYS A 28 -2.31 16.28 -6.51
CA LYS A 28 -2.16 17.74 -6.35
C LYS A 28 -3.21 18.33 -5.41
N PHE A 29 -4.46 17.88 -5.52
CA PHE A 29 -5.52 18.32 -4.61
C PHE A 29 -5.22 17.87 -3.18
N ALA A 30 -4.87 16.59 -2.99
CA ALA A 30 -4.55 16.05 -1.67
C ALA A 30 -3.34 16.76 -1.02
N SER A 31 -2.28 17.00 -1.79
CA SER A 31 -1.07 17.69 -1.32
C SER A 31 -1.29 19.18 -1.03
N SER A 32 -2.41 19.78 -1.48
CA SER A 32 -2.79 21.14 -1.08
C SER A 32 -3.41 21.21 0.33
N ARG A 33 -3.77 20.05 0.90
CA ARG A 33 -4.44 19.93 2.19
C ARG A 33 -3.59 19.24 3.25
N TYR A 34 -2.67 18.37 2.83
CA TYR A 34 -1.90 17.49 3.70
C TYR A 34 -0.43 17.49 3.28
N ASP A 35 0.45 17.49 4.27
CA ASP A 35 1.90 17.42 4.07
C ASP A 35 2.38 16.01 3.72
N LEU A 36 1.64 14.99 4.17
CA LEU A 36 1.96 13.57 4.02
C LEU A 36 0.72 12.83 3.53
N LEU A 37 0.88 12.03 2.46
CA LEU A 37 -0.22 11.21 1.93
C LEU A 37 0.09 9.73 2.15
N ARG A 38 -0.83 9.02 2.81
CA ARG A 38 -0.80 7.56 2.89
C ARG A 38 -1.54 6.98 1.68
N LEU A 39 -0.85 6.15 0.90
CA LEU A 39 -1.46 5.39 -0.19
C LEU A 39 -1.79 3.98 0.30
N ASN A 40 -3.09 3.74 0.51
CA ASN A 40 -3.63 2.44 0.88
C ASN A 40 -3.49 1.43 -0.28
N GLN A 41 -3.12 0.19 0.03
CA GLN A 41 -2.86 -0.87 -0.96
C GLN A 41 -1.86 -0.40 -2.02
N PHE A 42 -0.70 0.03 -1.56
CA PHE A 42 0.34 0.54 -2.44
C PHE A 42 0.85 -0.52 -3.44
N SER A 43 0.85 -1.81 -3.08
CA SER A 43 1.21 -2.91 -3.97
C SER A 43 0.32 -3.01 -5.21
N ASP A 44 -0.94 -2.57 -5.10
CA ASP A 44 -1.91 -2.63 -6.21
C ASP A 44 -1.55 -1.68 -7.36
N PHE A 45 -0.72 -0.66 -7.11
CA PHE A 45 -0.17 0.16 -8.19
C PHE A 45 0.79 -0.62 -9.08
N TYR A 46 1.25 -1.79 -8.67
CA TYR A 46 2.15 -2.61 -9.47
C TYR A 46 1.51 -3.89 -9.96
N GLN A 47 0.73 -4.56 -9.12
CA GLN A 47 -0.12 -5.68 -9.53
C GLN A 47 -1.39 -5.71 -8.70
N TYR A 48 -2.54 -5.85 -9.36
CA TYR A 48 -3.84 -5.89 -8.70
C TYR A 48 -4.66 -7.07 -9.21
N LEU A 49 -5.51 -7.63 -8.34
CA LEU A 49 -6.43 -8.69 -8.70
C LEU A 49 -7.66 -8.10 -9.39
N ALA A 50 -7.89 -8.47 -10.65
CA ALA A 50 -9.07 -8.09 -11.41
C ALA A 50 -10.09 -9.23 -11.41
N ILE A 51 -11.26 -8.96 -10.84
CA ILE A 51 -12.36 -9.93 -10.76
C ILE A 51 -13.46 -9.49 -11.74
N PRO A 52 -13.97 -10.38 -12.61
CA PRO A 52 -15.08 -10.06 -13.50
C PRO A 52 -16.29 -9.50 -12.76
N TYR A 53 -16.95 -8.51 -13.39
CA TYR A 53 -18.23 -8.04 -12.89
C TYR A 53 -19.25 -9.19 -12.88
N GLY A 54 -19.86 -9.44 -11.72
CA GLY A 54 -20.85 -10.50 -11.53
C GLY A 54 -20.28 -11.88 -11.20
N ALA A 55 -18.96 -12.01 -10.99
CA ALA A 55 -18.38 -13.26 -10.47
C ALA A 55 -18.95 -13.56 -9.07
N GLU A 56 -19.27 -14.82 -8.82
CA GLU A 56 -19.75 -15.30 -7.51
C GLU A 56 -18.58 -15.69 -6.60
N ASP A 57 -17.44 -16.08 -7.17
CA ASP A 57 -16.22 -16.44 -6.46
C ASP A 57 -15.06 -15.46 -6.79
N PRO A 58 -14.46 -14.80 -5.78
CA PRO A 58 -13.27 -13.97 -5.96
C PRO A 58 -12.07 -14.69 -6.60
N ASP A 59 -12.00 -16.02 -6.50
CA ASP A 59 -10.92 -16.82 -7.06
C ASP A 59 -11.01 -16.94 -8.60
N GLU A 60 -12.10 -16.47 -9.22
CA GLU A 60 -12.23 -16.31 -10.68
C GLU A 60 -11.42 -15.12 -11.24
N GLY A 61 -10.83 -14.31 -10.37
CA GLY A 61 -10.01 -13.16 -10.77
C GLY A 61 -8.64 -13.55 -11.35
N TRP A 62 -7.99 -12.58 -11.99
CA TRP A 62 -6.60 -12.70 -12.44
C TRP A 62 -5.78 -11.48 -12.08
N TRP A 63 -4.49 -11.69 -11.85
CA TRP A 63 -3.55 -10.60 -11.61
C TRP A 63 -3.33 -9.80 -12.90
N GLN A 64 -3.45 -8.48 -12.80
CA GLN A 64 -3.13 -7.53 -13.86
C GLN A 64 -1.96 -6.64 -13.44
N GLU A 65 -1.16 -6.23 -14.42
CA GLU A 65 -0.07 -5.28 -14.21
C GLU A 65 -0.64 -3.87 -13.97
N GLY A 66 -0.18 -3.23 -12.91
CA GLY A 66 -0.46 -1.83 -12.60
C GLY A 66 0.50 -0.88 -13.32
N PRO A 67 0.34 0.45 -13.12
CA PRO A 67 1.19 1.44 -13.76
C PRO A 67 2.62 1.46 -13.21
N GLY A 68 2.81 1.00 -11.98
CA GLY A 68 4.06 0.96 -11.24
C GLY A 68 4.77 2.30 -11.23
N ASN A 69 6.08 2.26 -11.43
CA ASN A 69 6.94 3.44 -11.42
C ASN A 69 6.57 4.50 -12.47
N ARG A 70 5.87 4.12 -13.55
CA ARG A 70 5.47 5.06 -14.60
C ARG A 70 4.53 6.14 -14.06
N LEU A 71 3.60 5.75 -13.17
CA LEU A 71 2.74 6.68 -12.47
C LEU A 71 3.56 7.58 -11.53
N PHE A 72 4.40 7.00 -10.68
CA PHE A 72 5.13 7.78 -9.67
C PHE A 72 6.13 8.77 -10.28
N ALA A 73 6.83 8.38 -11.35
CA ALA A 73 7.67 9.29 -12.11
C ALA A 73 6.85 10.46 -12.73
N ALA A 74 5.67 10.16 -13.26
CA ALA A 74 4.79 11.19 -13.81
C ALA A 74 4.24 12.13 -12.74
N LEU A 75 3.94 11.61 -11.53
CA LEU A 75 3.51 12.41 -10.39
C LEU A 75 4.63 13.33 -9.91
N GLU A 76 5.84 12.80 -9.72
CA GLU A 76 7.02 13.56 -9.31
C GLU A 76 7.30 14.72 -10.28
N GLN A 77 7.29 14.46 -11.59
CA GLN A 77 7.47 15.51 -12.61
C GLN A 77 6.37 16.59 -12.58
N SER A 78 5.16 16.24 -12.16
CA SER A 78 4.02 17.16 -12.15
C SER A 78 3.96 18.07 -10.93
N LEU A 79 4.62 17.66 -9.84
CA LEU A 79 4.59 18.35 -8.56
C LEU A 79 5.84 19.23 -8.43
N LYS A 80 5.65 20.51 -8.10
CA LYS A 80 6.75 21.47 -7.92
C LYS A 80 7.42 21.35 -6.53
N GLN A 81 7.00 20.39 -5.73
CA GLN A 81 7.48 20.17 -4.36
C GLN A 81 7.64 18.67 -4.11
N PRO A 82 8.60 18.25 -3.27
CA PRO A 82 8.76 16.85 -2.92
C PRO A 82 7.48 16.33 -2.24
N LEU A 83 6.92 15.25 -2.79
CA LEU A 83 5.71 14.62 -2.29
C LEU A 83 6.06 13.54 -1.25
N GLN A 84 5.78 13.78 0.02
CA GLN A 84 5.98 12.73 1.01
C GLN A 84 4.83 11.73 0.96
N LEU A 85 5.16 10.46 0.69
CA LEU A 85 4.21 9.35 0.67
C LEU A 85 4.53 8.31 1.73
N ILE A 86 3.49 7.78 2.37
CA ILE A 86 3.56 6.53 3.13
C ILE A 86 2.95 5.42 2.26
N ALA A 87 3.71 4.37 1.96
CA ALA A 87 3.15 3.13 1.43
C ALA A 87 2.51 2.32 2.54
N ASP A 88 1.23 2.02 2.37
CA ASP A 88 0.45 1.20 3.29
C ASP A 88 0.16 -0.17 2.68
N ASP A 89 1.14 -1.06 2.87
CA ASP A 89 1.07 -2.47 2.46
C ASP A 89 1.28 -3.44 3.63
N TYR A 90 1.10 -2.98 4.88
CA TYR A 90 1.29 -3.80 6.09
C TYR A 90 2.51 -4.73 6.01
N GLY A 91 3.63 -4.22 5.50
CA GLY A 91 4.88 -4.95 5.37
C GLY A 91 4.91 -6.09 4.37
N ILE A 92 4.17 -6.02 3.25
CA ILE A 92 4.65 -6.65 2.01
C ILE A 92 6.07 -6.13 1.79
N ALA A 93 7.03 -6.99 2.11
CA ALA A 93 8.42 -6.71 1.82
C ALA A 93 8.53 -6.44 0.32
N PRO A 94 9.38 -5.49 -0.10
CA PRO A 94 9.81 -5.42 -1.48
C PRO A 94 10.24 -6.81 -1.93
N GLY A 95 9.50 -7.41 -2.86
CA GLY A 95 9.68 -8.81 -3.27
C GLY A 95 8.45 -9.71 -3.15
N ALA A 96 7.46 -9.44 -2.28
CA ALA A 96 6.23 -10.26 -2.25
C ALA A 96 5.27 -9.94 -3.40
N ALA A 97 5.43 -8.77 -4.03
CA ALA A 97 4.87 -8.42 -5.34
C ALA A 97 5.91 -8.52 -6.48
N GLY A 98 7.07 -9.16 -6.26
CA GLY A 98 8.12 -9.30 -7.27
C GLY A 98 8.88 -8.01 -7.60
N ILE A 99 8.81 -6.99 -6.75
CA ILE A 99 9.34 -5.64 -7.04
C ILE A 99 10.51 -5.37 -6.11
N PRO A 100 11.74 -5.32 -6.63
CA PRO A 100 12.90 -4.99 -5.82
C PRO A 100 12.74 -3.60 -5.20
N ALA A 101 13.11 -3.44 -3.93
CA ALA A 101 13.15 -2.14 -3.25
C ALA A 101 13.97 -1.11 -4.03
N GLU A 102 14.99 -1.60 -4.74
CA GLU A 102 15.89 -0.83 -5.61
C GLU A 102 15.20 -0.30 -6.87
N GLN A 103 14.09 -0.93 -7.28
CA GLN A 103 13.32 -0.53 -8.46
C GLN A 103 12.16 0.41 -8.10
N THR A 104 11.77 0.54 -6.84
CA THR A 104 10.74 1.51 -6.43
C THR A 104 11.40 2.84 -6.08
N ALA A 105 11.38 3.81 -6.99
CA ALA A 105 11.96 5.14 -6.74
C ALA A 105 11.23 5.96 -5.65
N TRP A 106 10.07 5.48 -5.19
CA TRP A 106 9.11 6.17 -4.33
C TRP A 106 8.29 5.09 -3.61
N PRO A 107 8.23 5.04 -2.26
CA PRO A 107 7.74 6.12 -1.39
C PRO A 107 8.73 6.58 -0.32
N SER A 108 8.43 7.72 0.29
CA SER A 108 9.27 8.35 1.32
C SER A 108 9.27 7.60 2.65
N TYR A 109 8.21 6.86 2.98
CA TYR A 109 8.06 6.08 4.21
C TYR A 109 7.32 4.76 3.97
N GLY A 110 7.72 3.69 4.66
CA GLY A 110 6.90 2.48 4.81
C GLY A 110 6.02 2.55 6.07
N LEU A 111 4.90 1.81 6.10
CA LEU A 111 4.08 1.64 7.31
C LEU A 111 4.38 0.29 7.99
N ARG A 112 4.58 0.32 9.31
CA ARG A 112 4.69 -0.89 10.15
C ARG A 112 3.62 -0.92 11.23
N LEU A 113 2.97 -2.08 11.38
CA LEU A 113 1.94 -2.35 12.38
C LEU A 113 2.53 -3.29 13.44
N LEU A 114 2.90 -2.74 14.60
CA LEU A 114 3.63 -3.48 15.62
C LEU A 114 2.86 -4.69 16.17
N GLN A 115 1.53 -4.60 16.29
CA GLN A 115 0.66 -5.73 16.66
C GLN A 115 0.88 -6.96 15.78
N ALA A 116 1.03 -6.76 14.46
CA ALA A 116 1.23 -7.86 13.52
C ALA A 116 2.59 -8.55 13.75
N GLY A 117 3.60 -7.82 14.22
CA GLY A 117 4.94 -8.36 14.43
C GLY A 117 5.02 -9.47 15.46
N PHE A 118 4.21 -9.40 16.51
CA PHE A 118 4.15 -10.43 17.54
C PHE A 118 3.33 -11.65 17.08
N SER A 119 2.43 -11.48 16.11
CA SER A 119 1.65 -12.59 15.54
C SER A 119 2.39 -13.34 14.42
N GLU A 120 3.31 -12.68 13.72
CA GLU A 120 4.08 -13.23 12.59
C GLU A 120 5.39 -13.92 13.03
N GLY A 121 5.78 -13.79 14.30
CA GLY A 121 6.97 -14.42 14.87
C GLY A 121 8.25 -13.55 14.81
N PRO A 122 9.39 -14.08 15.30
CA PRO A 122 10.59 -13.28 15.60
C PRO A 122 11.30 -12.70 14.37
N SER A 123 11.01 -13.20 13.17
CA SER A 123 11.53 -12.70 11.90
C SER A 123 10.60 -11.69 11.21
N SER A 124 9.51 -11.29 11.85
CA SER A 124 8.55 -10.36 11.25
C SER A 124 9.18 -9.00 10.98
N GLY A 125 9.02 -8.51 9.75
CA GLY A 125 9.42 -7.16 9.34
C GLY A 125 8.68 -6.04 10.08
N GLN A 126 7.67 -6.37 10.89
CA GLN A 126 6.90 -5.44 11.71
C GLN A 126 7.54 -5.18 13.09
N LEU A 127 8.51 -5.99 13.51
CA LEU A 127 9.12 -5.85 14.82
C LEU A 127 10.00 -4.58 14.88
N PRO A 128 10.12 -3.92 16.05
CA PRO A 128 10.88 -2.67 16.18
C PRO A 128 12.33 -2.77 15.69
N HIS A 129 12.99 -3.92 15.89
CA HIS A 129 14.38 -4.12 15.46
C HIS A 129 14.53 -4.40 13.95
N GLN A 130 13.44 -4.71 13.25
CA GLN A 130 13.38 -4.85 11.79
C GLN A 130 12.94 -3.55 11.09
N CYS A 131 12.50 -2.55 11.86
CA CYS A 131 12.16 -1.23 11.32
C CYS A 131 13.45 -0.50 10.91
N ALA A 132 13.71 -0.45 9.61
CA ALA A 132 14.86 0.24 9.03
C ALA A 132 14.44 1.51 8.26
N GLY A 133 15.37 2.46 8.14
CA GLY A 133 15.22 3.64 7.30
C GLY A 133 14.03 4.54 7.66
N HIS A 134 13.34 5.05 6.63
CA HIS A 134 12.16 5.90 6.79
C HIS A 134 10.91 5.04 6.98
N THR A 135 10.52 4.86 8.24
CA THR A 135 9.36 4.03 8.62
C THR A 135 8.42 4.82 9.53
N CYS A 136 7.13 4.76 9.24
CA CYS A 136 6.07 5.12 10.17
C CYS A 136 5.64 3.84 10.91
N ALA A 137 5.95 3.75 12.21
CA ALA A 137 5.53 2.63 13.04
C ALA A 137 4.29 3.01 13.85
N CYS A 138 3.25 2.20 13.79
CA CYS A 138 2.00 2.38 14.52
C CYS A 138 1.73 1.16 15.40
N SER A 139 1.17 1.39 16.58
CA SER A 139 0.71 0.32 17.46
C SER A 139 -0.49 -0.41 16.88
N SER A 140 -1.45 0.36 16.33
CA SER A 140 -2.69 -0.11 15.69
C SER A 140 -3.06 0.84 14.54
N THR A 141 -3.92 0.39 13.62
CA THR A 141 -4.57 1.25 12.62
C THR A 141 -6.07 1.34 12.90
N ALA A 142 -6.80 2.14 12.12
CA ALA A 142 -8.26 2.17 12.19
C ALA A 142 -8.91 0.83 11.78
N ASP A 143 -8.17 -0.05 11.11
CA ASP A 143 -8.62 -1.36 10.65
C ASP A 143 -8.27 -2.48 11.66
N SER A 144 -7.49 -2.19 12.70
CA SER A 144 -7.10 -3.16 13.72
C SER A 144 -7.69 -2.83 15.09
N ASN A 145 -7.75 -3.82 15.97
CA ASN A 145 -8.17 -3.59 17.35
C ASN A 145 -7.21 -2.59 18.04
N THR A 146 -7.71 -1.86 19.02
CA THR A 146 -6.86 -1.00 19.86
C THR A 146 -5.75 -1.82 20.50
N LEU A 147 -4.61 -1.19 20.82
CA LEU A 147 -3.49 -1.90 21.47
C LEU A 147 -3.94 -2.64 22.74
N LEU A 148 -4.73 -1.99 23.59
CA LEU A 148 -5.22 -2.61 24.83
C LEU A 148 -6.19 -3.77 24.56
N GLY A 149 -7.12 -3.60 23.60
CA GLY A 149 -8.04 -4.67 23.21
C GLY A 149 -7.31 -5.89 22.66
N TRP A 150 -6.31 -5.65 21.79
CA TRP A 150 -5.47 -6.70 21.24
C TRP A 150 -4.68 -7.45 22.33
N ILE A 151 -4.09 -6.75 23.31
CA ILE A 151 -3.39 -7.40 24.44
C ILE A 151 -4.37 -8.24 25.28
N TRP A 152 -5.60 -7.76 25.49
CA TRP A 152 -6.59 -8.48 26.28
C TRP A 152 -7.07 -9.78 25.61
N GLU A 153 -7.05 -9.80 24.28
CA GLU A 153 -7.42 -10.95 23.46
C GLU A 153 -6.24 -11.90 23.18
N ALA A 154 -5.02 -11.52 23.53
CA ALA A 154 -3.84 -12.36 23.36
C ALA A 154 -3.86 -13.53 24.38
N ASP A 155 -3.55 -14.74 23.89
CA ASP A 155 -3.34 -15.93 24.70
C ASP A 155 -1.86 -16.09 25.08
N GLU A 156 -1.53 -17.01 26.00
CA GLU A 156 -0.14 -17.23 26.47
C GLU A 156 0.83 -17.68 25.35
N GLU A 157 0.30 -18.15 24.21
CA GLU A 157 1.10 -18.58 23.05
C GLU A 157 1.33 -17.45 22.02
N ARG A 158 0.69 -16.28 22.20
CA ARG A 158 0.91 -15.05 21.42
C ARG A 158 1.82 -14.06 22.13
#